data_AF-A0A956MTK2-F1
#
_entry.id   AF-A0A956MTK2-F1
#
_cell.length_a   1.000
_cell.length_b   1.000
_cell.length_c   1.000
_cell.angle_alpha   90.00
_cell.angle_beta   90.00
_cell.angle_gamma   90.00
#
_symmetry.space_group_name_H-M   'P 1'
#
loop_
_entity.id
_entity.type
_entity.pdbx_description
1 polymer ?
#
loop_
_entity_poly.entity_id
_entity_poly.type
_entity_poly.pdbx_seq_one_letter_code
_entity_poly.pdbx_strand_id
1 'polypeptide(L)'
;PDGAMLQRGVPTLISRSAAQKLIELDDCILLQGEIARLASVPESFQHIYKEEGAFSLLKSARQKFALDALAVADLSAVDEAPIELRQRLQKMIDSKSEYFIMTGSDARDLDGCCPSDGVKAANRLVEAGVLQVARSASVAGACPVNIYAFAGEIRQQDEQPVFKINERFRTRVYSQLQQNANRRPPKWQSALRWSLLLFVAFYLGVLISNRTTSNRESIPTLSEAALNSALELPFQSGVAVLQFHRNERCSFCNNMEAHARAGLDSLAQQNLPESTPVFQLVNMALPQFQPLVEKFQLFTSSIVFVEVQNGEIVRWRIFAEAWDLTEKQQEFIAKFRAALLAFRDERQ
;
A
#
# COMPACT_ATOMS: atom_id res chain seq x y z
N PRO A 1 3.77 39.40 20.46
CA PRO A 1 4.35 39.43 19.09
C PRO A 1 4.05 40.80 18.44
N ASP A 2 4.95 41.33 17.63
CA ASP A 2 4.80 42.60 16.90
C ASP A 2 3.79 42.51 15.73
N GLY A 3 3.28 41.32 15.45
CA GLY A 3 2.33 41.05 14.37
C GLY A 3 3.00 40.69 13.05
N ALA A 4 4.33 40.63 13.00
CA ALA A 4 5.05 40.11 11.84
C ALA A 4 4.94 38.58 11.80
N MET A 5 4.42 38.04 10.70
CA MET A 5 4.29 36.61 10.46
C MET A 5 4.85 36.26 9.08
N LEU A 6 5.45 35.09 8.95
CA LEU A 6 5.86 34.55 7.65
C LEU A 6 4.82 33.53 7.18
N GLN A 7 4.05 33.90 6.14
CA GLN A 7 3.08 32.99 5.53
C GLN A 7 3.60 32.56 4.16
N ARG A 8 3.95 31.28 4.01
CA ARG A 8 4.49 30.73 2.73
C ARG A 8 5.69 31.51 2.19
N GLY A 9 6.58 31.96 3.10
CA GLY A 9 7.75 32.77 2.77
C GLY A 9 7.44 34.23 2.42
N VAL A 10 6.23 34.71 2.67
CA VAL A 10 5.86 36.12 2.49
C VAL A 10 5.71 36.79 3.86
N PRO A 11 6.51 37.82 4.17
CA PRO A 11 6.29 38.65 5.35
C PRO A 11 4.92 39.30 5.28
N THR A 12 4.07 38.97 6.25
CA THR A 12 2.69 39.45 6.36
C THR A 12 2.48 40.02 7.74
N LEU A 13 1.90 41.21 7.80
CA LEU A 13 1.48 41.82 9.07
C LEU A 13 0.07 41.32 9.41
N ILE A 14 -0.08 40.73 10.58
CA ILE A 14 -1.36 40.36 11.18
C ILE A 14 -1.61 41.19 12.43
N SER A 15 -2.87 41.34 12.83
CA SER A 15 -3.20 42.05 14.07
C SER A 15 -2.61 41.32 15.28
N ARG A 16 -2.29 42.07 16.35
CA ARG A 16 -1.82 41.47 17.61
C ARG A 16 -2.79 40.44 18.16
N SER A 17 -4.10 40.67 18.04
CA SER A 17 -5.12 39.72 18.49
C SER A 17 -5.12 38.42 17.68
N ALA A 18 -4.94 38.50 16.35
CA ALA A 18 -4.82 37.31 15.50
C ALA A 18 -3.53 36.52 15.82
N ALA A 19 -2.41 37.23 16.01
CA ALA A 19 -1.15 36.60 16.38
C ALA A 19 -1.24 35.88 17.73
N GLN A 20 -1.92 36.48 18.71
CA GLN A 20 -2.12 35.88 20.03
C GLN A 20 -2.95 34.60 19.95
N LYS A 21 -4.02 34.62 19.15
CA LYS A 21 -4.88 33.46 18.91
C LYS A 21 -4.15 32.30 18.23
N LEU A 22 -3.26 32.59 17.26
CA LEU A 22 -2.44 31.56 16.60
C LEU A 22 -1.43 30.92 17.56
N ILE A 23 -0.86 31.70 18.49
CA ILE A 23 0.03 31.17 19.53
C ILE A 23 -0.74 30.26 20.50
N GLU A 24 -1.94 30.66 20.92
CA GLU A 24 -2.79 29.86 21.81
C GLU A 24 -3.20 28.51 21.19
N LEU A 25 -3.34 28.46 19.87
CA LEU A 25 -3.70 27.26 19.11
C LEU A 25 -2.49 26.37 18.74
N ASP A 26 -1.27 26.79 19.08
CA ASP A 26 -0.02 26.14 18.64
C ASP A 26 0.12 26.03 17.10
N ASP A 27 -0.58 26.91 16.37
CA ASP A 27 -0.63 26.94 14.91
C ASP A 27 0.54 27.78 14.31
N CYS A 28 1.51 28.18 15.13
CA CYS A 28 2.67 28.94 14.68
C CYS A 28 3.93 28.66 15.51
N ILE A 29 5.09 28.66 14.85
CA ILE A 29 6.39 28.58 15.52
C ILE A 29 6.81 30.00 15.88
N LEU A 30 6.88 30.28 17.18
CA LEU A 30 7.33 31.57 17.69
C LEU A 30 8.87 31.65 17.69
N LEU A 31 9.44 32.44 16.79
CA LEU A 31 10.88 32.71 16.79
C LEU A 31 11.21 33.69 17.93
N GLN A 32 11.96 33.25 18.94
CA GLN A 32 12.36 34.06 20.09
C GLN A 32 13.89 34.22 20.17
N GLY A 33 14.34 35.28 20.85
CA GLY A 33 15.75 35.46 21.22
C GLY A 33 16.68 35.66 20.02
N GLU A 34 17.87 35.04 20.09
CA GLU A 34 18.88 35.12 19.02
C GLU A 34 18.42 34.46 17.71
N ILE A 35 17.57 33.45 17.78
CA ILE A 35 17.04 32.75 16.59
C ILE A 35 16.29 33.74 15.69
N ALA A 36 15.49 34.63 16.28
CA ALA A 36 14.76 35.66 15.52
C ALA A 36 15.70 36.68 14.84
N ARG A 37 16.89 36.93 15.40
CA ARG A 37 17.89 37.83 14.82
C ARG A 37 18.72 37.16 13.72
N LEU A 38 18.93 35.85 13.83
CA LEU A 38 19.69 35.04 12.88
C LEU A 38 18.85 34.53 11.71
N ALA A 39 17.52 34.43 11.89
CA ALA A 39 16.61 34.01 10.84
C ALA A 39 16.56 35.06 9.71
N SER A 40 17.05 34.69 8.53
CA SER A 40 16.79 35.44 7.31
C SER A 40 15.31 35.34 6.94
N VAL A 41 14.79 36.33 6.21
CA VAL A 41 13.47 36.21 5.58
C VAL A 41 13.53 35.00 4.64
N PRO A 42 12.74 33.94 4.87
CA PRO A 42 12.73 32.79 3.97
C PRO A 42 12.22 33.25 2.61
N GLU A 43 12.92 32.85 1.56
CA GLU A 43 12.48 33.13 0.19
C GLU A 43 11.12 32.45 -0.06
N SER A 44 10.20 33.17 -0.70
CA SER A 44 8.91 32.60 -1.06
C SER A 44 9.11 31.51 -2.11
N PHE A 45 8.70 30.27 -1.81
CA PHE A 45 8.76 29.18 -2.77
C PHE A 45 8.06 29.52 -4.09
N GLN A 46 6.96 30.27 -4.04
CA GLN A 46 6.26 30.71 -5.26
C GLN A 46 7.10 31.67 -6.11
N HIS A 47 7.85 32.55 -5.46
CA HIS A 47 8.76 33.46 -6.13
C HIS A 47 9.92 32.69 -6.76
N ILE A 48 10.57 31.81 -5.99
CA ILE A 48 11.66 30.96 -6.48
C ILE A 48 11.17 30.07 -7.63
N TYR A 49 9.98 29.46 -7.51
CA TYR A 49 9.40 28.64 -8.58
C TYR A 49 9.02 29.47 -9.83
N LYS A 50 8.63 30.74 -9.68
CA LYS A 50 8.33 31.61 -10.82
C LYS A 50 9.60 32.00 -11.57
N GLU A 51 10.69 32.24 -10.86
CA GLU A 51 11.98 32.62 -11.44
C GLU A 51 12.75 31.42 -12.00
N GLU A 52 12.68 30.28 -11.31
CA GLU A 52 13.55 29.12 -11.56
C GLU A 52 12.78 27.87 -12.02
N GLY A 53 11.45 27.92 -12.07
CA GLY A 53 10.61 26.77 -12.41
C GLY A 53 10.72 25.64 -11.39
N ALA A 54 10.57 24.40 -11.88
CA ALA A 54 10.71 23.20 -11.04
C ALA A 54 12.13 22.97 -10.50
N PHE A 55 13.14 23.69 -11.00
CA PHE A 55 14.50 23.56 -10.51
C PHE A 55 14.66 24.03 -9.06
N SER A 56 13.78 24.91 -8.60
CA SER A 56 13.72 25.32 -7.19
C SER A 56 13.57 24.14 -6.22
N LEU A 57 13.03 23.00 -6.69
CA LEU A 57 12.89 21.76 -5.93
C LEU A 57 14.20 20.98 -5.81
N LEU A 58 15.19 21.24 -6.66
CA LEU A 58 16.49 20.58 -6.66
C LEU A 58 17.56 21.38 -5.87
N LYS A 59 17.31 22.66 -5.61
CA LYS A 59 18.30 23.64 -5.11
C LYS A 59 18.82 23.39 -3.68
N SER A 60 18.04 22.70 -2.83
CA SER A 60 18.50 22.30 -1.49
C SER A 60 19.71 21.38 -1.55
N ALA A 61 19.90 20.68 -2.68
CA ALA A 61 21.12 20.00 -3.02
C ALA A 61 21.98 20.90 -3.92
N ARG A 62 22.91 21.69 -3.35
CA ARG A 62 24.02 22.35 -4.09
C ARG A 62 24.99 21.36 -4.76
N GLN A 63 24.52 20.16 -5.08
CA GLN A 63 25.32 19.07 -5.63
C GLN A 63 25.06 18.92 -7.11
N LYS A 64 26.12 18.56 -7.84
CA LYS A 64 26.11 18.31 -9.27
C LYS A 64 24.99 17.31 -9.59
N PHE A 65 24.02 17.75 -10.38
CA PHE A 65 23.04 16.87 -10.97
C PHE A 65 23.75 15.89 -11.94
N ALA A 66 23.44 14.59 -11.83
CA ALA A 66 23.97 13.54 -12.69
C ALA A 66 22.98 13.16 -13.79
N LEU A 67 23.33 13.44 -15.06
CA LEU A 67 22.61 12.94 -16.22
C LEU A 67 22.96 11.47 -16.48
N ASP A 68 21.95 10.62 -16.58
CA ASP A 68 22.14 9.25 -17.06
C ASP A 68 22.59 9.27 -18.54
N ALA A 69 23.48 8.35 -18.91
CA ALA A 69 23.99 8.23 -20.27
C ALA A 69 22.85 7.90 -21.25
N LEU A 70 22.87 8.51 -22.43
CA LEU A 70 21.87 8.24 -23.48
C LEU A 70 22.07 6.84 -24.08
N ALA A 71 21.20 5.91 -23.71
CA ALA A 71 21.07 4.63 -24.38
C ALA A 71 20.34 4.76 -25.73
N VAL A 72 20.50 3.77 -26.61
CA VAL A 72 19.67 3.65 -27.81
C VAL A 72 18.23 3.39 -27.38
N ALA A 73 17.32 4.26 -27.79
CA ALA A 73 15.92 4.19 -27.36
C ALA A 73 15.21 2.92 -27.86
N ASP A 74 14.83 2.06 -26.92
CA ASP A 74 13.88 0.96 -27.12
C ASP A 74 12.46 1.47 -26.85
N LEU A 75 11.74 1.78 -27.93
CA LEU A 75 10.38 2.29 -27.84
C LEU A 75 9.37 1.21 -27.40
N SER A 76 9.71 -0.08 -27.48
CA SER A 76 8.79 -1.14 -27.05
C SER A 76 8.54 -1.10 -25.53
N ALA A 77 9.49 -0.57 -24.75
CA ALA A 77 9.33 -0.34 -23.32
C ALA A 77 8.15 0.60 -22.98
N VAL A 78 7.73 1.46 -23.93
CA VAL A 78 6.53 2.29 -23.77
C VAL A 78 5.27 1.43 -23.72
N ASP A 79 5.24 0.30 -24.41
CA ASP A 79 4.10 -0.64 -24.45
C ASP A 79 3.90 -1.32 -23.09
N GLU A 80 5.00 -1.60 -22.40
CA GLU A 80 5.04 -2.27 -21.10
C GLU A 80 4.79 -1.32 -19.93
N ALA A 81 4.83 0.00 -20.17
CA ALA A 81 4.62 0.99 -19.14
C ALA A 81 3.16 0.97 -18.60
N PRO A 82 2.97 1.20 -17.28
CA PRO A 82 1.65 1.35 -16.68
C PRO A 82 0.78 2.38 -17.41
N ILE A 83 -0.53 2.18 -17.39
CA ILE A 83 -1.46 3.00 -18.18
C ILE A 83 -1.39 4.48 -17.77
N GLU A 84 -1.21 4.77 -16.49
CA GLU A 84 -1.08 6.11 -15.93
C GLU A 84 0.18 6.81 -16.45
N LEU A 85 1.29 6.08 -16.56
CA LEU A 85 2.54 6.61 -17.09
C LEU A 85 2.41 6.88 -18.60
N ARG A 86 1.81 5.97 -19.36
CA ARG A 86 1.52 6.18 -20.79
C ARG A 86 0.63 7.41 -21.03
N GLN A 87 -0.43 7.56 -20.23
CA GLN A 87 -1.30 8.76 -20.28
C GLN A 87 -0.55 10.03 -19.92
N ARG A 88 0.39 9.97 -18.95
CA ARG A 88 1.24 11.11 -18.59
C ARG A 88 2.17 11.51 -19.72
N LEU A 89 2.81 10.55 -20.39
CA LEU A 89 3.64 10.80 -21.58
C LEU A 89 2.81 11.42 -22.70
N GLN A 90 1.62 10.88 -22.95
CA GLN A 90 0.69 11.41 -23.94
C GLN A 90 0.33 12.88 -23.63
N LYS A 91 -0.11 13.16 -22.41
CA LYS A 91 -0.43 14.52 -21.96
C LYS A 91 0.76 15.47 -22.08
N MET A 92 1.97 15.01 -21.75
CA MET A 92 3.20 15.81 -21.87
C MET A 92 3.48 16.19 -23.33
N ILE A 93 3.24 15.28 -24.28
CA ILE A 93 3.36 15.55 -25.72
C ILE A 93 2.28 16.56 -26.16
N ASP A 94 1.02 16.30 -25.84
CA ASP A 94 -0.12 17.14 -26.29
C ASP A 94 -0.04 18.57 -25.76
N SER A 95 0.37 18.72 -24.50
CA SER A 95 0.51 20.04 -23.85
C SER A 95 1.84 20.74 -24.15
N LYS A 96 2.76 20.08 -24.88
CA LYS A 96 4.15 20.54 -25.06
C LYS A 96 4.85 20.86 -23.73
N SER A 97 4.52 20.11 -22.68
CA SER A 97 5.22 20.22 -21.39
C SER A 97 6.65 19.72 -21.54
N GLU A 98 7.61 20.44 -20.98
CA GLU A 98 9.05 20.12 -21.11
C GLU A 98 9.46 18.91 -20.28
N TYR A 99 8.81 18.71 -19.14
CA TYR A 99 9.07 17.62 -18.20
C TYR A 99 7.82 17.29 -17.38
N PHE A 100 7.91 16.24 -16.56
CA PHE A 100 7.01 16.01 -15.43
C PHE A 100 7.82 15.62 -14.20
N ILE A 101 7.23 15.83 -13.02
CA ILE A 101 7.91 15.59 -11.73
C ILE A 101 7.28 14.38 -11.04
N MET A 102 8.12 13.56 -10.42
CA MET A 102 7.67 12.51 -9.50
C MET A 102 8.51 12.53 -8.23
N THR A 103 7.85 12.30 -7.10
CA THR A 103 8.47 12.17 -5.78
C THR A 103 8.48 10.70 -5.37
N GLY A 104 9.54 10.29 -4.68
CA GLY A 104 9.72 8.92 -4.21
C GLY A 104 10.97 8.27 -4.81
N SER A 105 11.31 7.09 -4.30
CA SER A 105 12.50 6.34 -4.71
C SER A 105 12.15 5.14 -5.57
N ASP A 106 13.12 4.67 -6.34
CA ASP A 106 13.10 3.31 -6.86
C ASP A 106 13.29 2.35 -5.68
N ALA A 107 12.61 1.20 -5.69
CA ALA A 107 12.85 0.18 -4.66
C ALA A 107 14.29 -0.38 -4.66
N ARG A 108 15.04 -0.13 -5.75
CA ARG A 108 16.46 -0.47 -5.87
C ARG A 108 17.40 0.57 -5.24
N ASP A 109 16.89 1.77 -4.92
CA ASP A 109 17.66 2.82 -4.27
C ASP A 109 17.74 2.51 -2.76
N LEU A 110 18.95 2.15 -2.30
CA LEU A 110 19.21 1.75 -0.91
C LEU A 110 18.97 2.90 0.08
N ASP A 111 19.09 4.15 -0.38
CA ASP A 111 18.91 5.34 0.44
C ASP A 111 17.48 5.91 0.35
N GLY A 112 16.61 5.26 -0.42
CA GLY A 112 15.25 5.73 -0.70
C GLY A 112 14.24 5.41 0.40
N CYS A 113 13.69 6.44 1.06
CA CYS A 113 12.72 6.24 2.16
C CYS A 113 11.28 5.89 1.72
N CYS A 114 10.92 6.09 0.45
CA CYS A 114 9.52 5.97 -0.03
C CYS A 114 9.46 5.35 -1.44
N PRO A 115 9.46 4.01 -1.56
CA PRO A 115 9.41 3.35 -2.87
C PRO A 115 8.11 3.70 -3.60
N SER A 116 8.23 4.04 -4.88
CA SER A 116 7.09 4.38 -5.74
C SER A 116 7.11 3.54 -7.02
N ASP A 117 6.02 2.80 -7.26
CA ASP A 117 5.85 2.02 -8.50
C ASP A 117 5.90 2.90 -9.75
N GLY A 118 5.42 4.14 -9.63
CA GLY A 118 5.49 5.13 -10.71
C GLY A 118 6.92 5.57 -11.02
N VAL A 119 7.74 5.82 -9.99
CA VAL A 119 9.17 6.15 -10.13
C VAL A 119 9.93 4.95 -10.72
N LYS A 120 9.67 3.74 -10.22
CA LYS A 120 10.22 2.49 -10.75
C LYS A 120 9.89 2.32 -12.24
N ALA A 121 8.64 2.54 -12.64
CA ALA A 121 8.22 2.44 -14.03
C ALA A 121 8.86 3.52 -14.91
N ALA A 122 8.98 4.75 -14.43
CA ALA A 122 9.66 5.83 -15.14
C ALA A 122 11.17 5.55 -15.30
N ASN A 123 11.82 4.99 -14.28
CA ASN A 123 13.24 4.60 -14.36
C ASN A 123 13.48 3.46 -15.37
N ARG A 124 12.54 2.52 -15.55
CA ARG A 124 12.65 1.54 -16.65
C ARG A 124 12.61 2.21 -18.02
N LEU A 125 11.82 3.27 -18.18
CA LEU A 125 11.83 4.05 -19.42
C LEU A 125 13.12 4.87 -19.59
N VAL A 126 13.78 5.26 -18.50
CA VAL A 126 15.13 5.85 -18.55
C VAL A 126 16.16 4.81 -19.01
N GLU A 127 16.14 3.61 -18.42
CA GLU A 127 17.00 2.50 -18.81
C GLU A 127 16.80 2.07 -20.27
N ALA A 128 15.55 2.12 -20.75
CA ALA A 128 15.20 1.86 -22.15
C ALA A 128 15.55 3.03 -23.10
N GLY A 129 16.15 4.13 -22.61
CA GLY A 129 16.50 5.29 -23.42
C GLY A 129 15.30 6.07 -23.97
N VAL A 130 14.11 5.91 -23.38
CA VAL A 130 12.90 6.67 -23.73
C VAL A 130 12.85 7.99 -22.97
N LEU A 131 13.19 7.95 -21.69
CA LEU A 131 13.25 9.11 -20.82
C LEU A 131 14.71 9.43 -20.43
N GLN A 132 14.89 10.65 -19.95
CA GLN A 132 16.01 11.07 -19.12
C GLN A 132 15.44 11.62 -17.82
N VAL A 133 16.25 11.61 -16.77
CA VAL A 133 15.83 12.09 -15.46
C VAL A 133 16.87 13.03 -14.88
N ALA A 134 16.37 14.11 -14.29
CA ALA A 134 17.11 14.97 -13.40
C ALA A 134 16.77 14.71 -11.92
N ARG A 135 17.77 14.30 -11.14
CA ARG A 135 17.61 13.88 -9.74
C ARG A 135 18.27 14.89 -8.80
N SER A 136 17.60 15.21 -7.70
CA SER A 136 18.26 15.76 -6.51
C SER A 136 19.07 14.65 -5.85
N ALA A 137 20.27 14.94 -5.34
CA ALA A 137 20.97 13.98 -4.50
C ALA A 137 20.11 13.62 -3.27
N SER A 138 20.00 12.33 -2.98
CA SER A 138 19.29 11.85 -1.79
C SER A 138 20.07 12.29 -0.54
N VAL A 139 19.58 13.31 0.15
CA VAL A 139 20.02 13.60 1.51
C VAL A 139 19.33 12.58 2.43
N ALA A 140 20.07 11.97 3.36
CA ALA A 140 19.52 10.98 4.28
C ALA A 140 18.25 11.53 4.96
N GLY A 141 17.13 10.81 4.80
CA GLY A 141 15.82 11.19 5.35
C GLY A 141 14.96 12.12 4.48
N ALA A 142 15.39 12.47 3.26
CA ALA A 142 14.58 13.23 2.30
C ALA A 142 14.09 12.36 1.13
N CYS A 143 12.84 12.57 0.70
CA CYS A 143 12.33 11.94 -0.52
C CYS A 143 12.95 12.60 -1.75
N PRO A 144 13.63 11.83 -2.64
CA PRO A 144 14.22 12.42 -3.83
C PRO A 144 13.13 12.95 -4.77
N VAL A 145 13.44 14.09 -5.41
CA VAL A 145 12.63 14.66 -6.47
C VAL A 145 13.25 14.28 -7.81
N ASN A 146 12.45 13.66 -8.67
CA ASN A 146 12.85 13.22 -9.99
C ASN A 146 12.10 14.04 -11.05
N ILE A 147 12.84 14.73 -11.91
CA ILE A 147 12.32 15.50 -13.04
C ILE A 147 12.58 14.70 -14.32
N TYR A 148 11.54 14.14 -14.92
CA TYR A 148 11.66 13.33 -16.12
C TYR A 148 11.36 14.16 -17.38
N ALA A 149 12.20 14.01 -18.40
CA ALA A 149 11.93 14.49 -19.75
C ALA A 149 12.20 13.39 -20.79
N PHE A 150 11.87 13.60 -22.06
CA PHE A 150 12.24 12.60 -23.07
C PHE A 150 13.76 12.56 -23.29
N ALA A 151 14.26 11.42 -23.75
CA ALA A 151 15.67 11.24 -23.97
C ALA A 151 16.25 12.30 -24.94
N GLY A 152 17.30 12.98 -24.48
CA GLY A 152 18.00 14.04 -25.20
C GLY A 152 17.40 15.43 -25.01
N GLU A 153 16.33 15.56 -24.23
CA GLU A 153 15.71 16.85 -23.93
C GLU A 153 16.34 17.55 -22.72
N ILE A 154 17.05 16.84 -21.85
CA ILE A 154 17.75 17.45 -20.70
C ILE A 154 19.20 17.75 -21.10
N ARG A 155 19.62 19.00 -20.95
CA ARG A 155 21.00 19.46 -21.13
C ARG A 155 21.49 20.12 -19.87
N GLN A 156 22.79 20.07 -19.60
CA GLN A 156 23.38 20.83 -18.50
C GLN A 156 23.97 22.13 -19.04
N GLN A 157 23.58 23.27 -18.46
CA GLN A 157 24.13 24.59 -18.72
C GLN A 157 24.27 25.32 -17.39
N ASP A 158 25.47 25.81 -17.08
CA ASP A 158 25.76 26.55 -15.84
C ASP A 158 25.30 25.80 -14.57
N GLU A 159 25.55 24.49 -14.51
CA GLU A 159 25.13 23.57 -13.45
C GLU A 159 23.61 23.35 -13.31
N GLN A 160 22.80 23.92 -14.21
CA GLN A 160 21.35 23.74 -14.24
C GLN A 160 20.89 22.88 -15.43
N PRO A 161 19.82 22.07 -15.26
CA PRO A 161 19.18 21.38 -16.36
C PRO A 161 18.37 22.38 -17.20
N VAL A 162 18.70 22.48 -18.48
CA VAL A 162 17.93 23.18 -19.50
C VAL A 162 17.19 22.17 -20.34
N PHE A 163 15.89 22.40 -20.52
CA PHE A 163 15.03 21.52 -21.29
C PHE A 163 14.88 22.03 -22.72
N LYS A 164 15.02 21.15 -23.70
CA LYS A 164 14.75 21.45 -25.11
C LYS A 164 13.96 20.34 -25.75
N ILE A 165 12.72 20.64 -26.12
CA ILE A 165 11.80 19.68 -26.74
C ILE A 165 12.40 19.11 -28.03
N ASN A 166 12.44 17.78 -28.12
CA ASN A 166 12.84 17.02 -29.29
C ASN A 166 11.58 16.50 -30.00
N GLU A 167 10.98 17.34 -30.83
CA GLU A 167 9.73 17.04 -31.53
C GLU A 167 9.80 15.75 -32.36
N ARG A 168 10.95 15.48 -32.99
CA ARG A 168 11.15 14.25 -33.77
C ARG A 168 11.07 13.01 -32.88
N PHE A 169 11.66 13.05 -31.70
CA PHE A 169 11.64 11.93 -30.76
C PHE A 169 10.26 11.76 -30.13
N ARG A 170 9.63 12.86 -29.68
CA ARG A 170 8.25 12.83 -29.15
C ARG A 170 7.25 12.27 -30.17
N THR A 171 7.39 12.63 -31.44
CA THR A 171 6.54 12.09 -32.51
C THR A 171 6.68 10.56 -32.65
N ARG A 172 7.90 10.03 -32.51
CA ARG A 172 8.12 8.57 -32.50
C ARG A 172 7.45 7.92 -31.29
N VAL A 173 7.62 8.48 -30.09
CA VAL A 173 6.96 7.95 -28.88
C VAL A 173 5.43 8.03 -29.00
N TYR A 174 4.90 9.14 -29.49
CA TYR A 174 3.46 9.31 -29.75
C TYR A 174 2.94 8.25 -30.72
N SER A 175 3.66 8.00 -31.82
CA SER A 175 3.29 6.95 -32.77
C SER A 175 3.22 5.56 -32.12
N GLN A 176 4.13 5.26 -31.19
CA GLN A 176 4.13 4.02 -30.43
C GLN A 176 2.93 3.91 -29.48
N LEU A 177 2.63 5.00 -28.75
CA LEU A 177 1.45 5.07 -27.86
C LEU A 177 0.15 4.82 -28.63
N GLN A 178 0.01 5.43 -29.81
CA GLN A 178 -1.16 5.27 -30.68
C GLN A 178 -1.28 3.88 -31.30
N GLN A 179 -0.16 3.28 -31.70
CA GLN A 179 -0.16 1.91 -32.22
C GLN A 179 -0.71 0.93 -31.18
N ASN A 180 -0.36 1.08 -29.90
CA ASN A 180 -0.94 0.24 -28.84
C ASN A 180 -2.41 0.51 -28.59
N ALA A 181 -2.84 1.78 -28.58
CA ALA A 181 -4.25 2.10 -28.42
C ALA A 181 -5.11 1.42 -29.51
N ASN A 182 -4.56 1.26 -30.71
CA ASN A 182 -5.20 0.62 -31.85
C ASN A 182 -4.90 -0.88 -31.99
N ARG A 183 -4.02 -1.47 -31.17
CA ARG A 183 -3.81 -2.92 -31.15
C ARG A 183 -5.07 -3.58 -30.59
N ARG A 184 -5.89 -4.11 -31.51
CA ARG A 184 -6.98 -5.02 -31.14
C ARG A 184 -6.38 -6.18 -30.33
N PRO A 185 -6.99 -6.56 -29.18
CA PRO A 185 -6.52 -7.72 -28.44
C PRO A 185 -6.46 -8.90 -29.40
N PRO A 186 -5.37 -9.68 -29.40
CA PRO A 186 -5.18 -10.72 -30.38
C PRO A 186 -6.34 -11.72 -30.27
N LYS A 187 -6.86 -12.18 -31.42
CA LYS A 187 -8.14 -12.95 -31.50
C LYS A 187 -8.18 -14.15 -30.55
N TRP A 188 -7.02 -14.72 -30.19
CA TRP A 188 -6.91 -15.81 -29.23
C TRP A 188 -7.31 -15.42 -27.80
N GLN A 189 -7.21 -14.15 -27.39
CA GLN A 189 -7.73 -13.71 -26.08
C GLN A 189 -9.27 -13.74 -26.05
N SER A 190 -9.92 -13.45 -27.18
CA SER A 190 -11.38 -13.63 -27.29
C SER A 190 -11.73 -15.11 -27.27
N ALA A 191 -10.97 -15.95 -27.98
CA ALA A 191 -11.14 -17.41 -27.93
C ALA A 191 -10.89 -17.97 -26.52
N LEU A 192 -9.89 -17.47 -25.78
CA LEU A 192 -9.57 -17.87 -24.42
C LEU A 192 -10.67 -17.44 -23.45
N ARG A 193 -11.19 -16.21 -23.60
CA ARG A 193 -12.35 -15.72 -22.82
C ARG A 193 -13.59 -16.58 -23.07
N TRP A 194 -13.91 -16.88 -24.33
CA TRP A 194 -15.03 -17.75 -24.66
C TRP A 194 -14.81 -19.19 -24.19
N SER A 195 -13.60 -19.72 -24.31
CA SER A 195 -13.22 -21.03 -23.76
C SER A 195 -13.36 -21.07 -22.25
N LEU A 196 -12.96 -20.00 -21.54
CA LEU A 196 -13.10 -19.90 -20.09
C LEU A 196 -14.57 -19.80 -19.69
N LEU A 197 -15.37 -19.01 -20.41
CA LEU A 197 -16.81 -18.90 -20.16
C LEU A 197 -17.54 -20.22 -20.44
N LEU A 198 -17.17 -20.94 -21.51
CA LEU A 198 -17.69 -22.27 -21.79
C LEU A 198 -17.26 -23.28 -20.74
N PHE A 199 -16.00 -23.22 -20.27
CA PHE A 199 -15.52 -24.07 -19.19
C PHE A 199 -16.28 -23.80 -17.89
N VAL A 200 -16.48 -22.53 -17.52
CA VAL A 200 -17.25 -22.13 -16.33
C VAL A 200 -18.71 -22.55 -16.47
N ALA A 201 -19.34 -22.33 -17.62
CA ALA A 201 -20.72 -22.74 -17.88
C ALA A 201 -20.87 -24.27 -17.87
N PHE A 202 -19.91 -24.99 -18.44
CA PHE A 202 -19.85 -26.46 -18.39
C PHE A 202 -19.69 -26.95 -16.95
N TYR A 203 -18.78 -26.34 -16.17
CA TYR A 203 -18.56 -26.69 -14.78
C TYR A 203 -19.78 -26.39 -13.90
N LEU A 204 -20.44 -25.25 -14.11
CA LEU A 204 -21.72 -24.93 -13.48
C LEU A 204 -22.82 -25.91 -13.89
N GLY A 205 -22.87 -26.32 -15.16
CA GLY A 205 -23.78 -27.35 -15.66
C GLY A 205 -23.54 -28.71 -14.99
N VAL A 206 -22.28 -29.12 -14.84
CA VAL A 206 -21.90 -30.33 -14.09
C VAL A 206 -22.28 -30.21 -12.62
N LEU A 207 -22.06 -29.07 -11.97
CA LEU A 207 -22.46 -28.85 -10.57
C LEU A 207 -23.98 -28.91 -10.37
N ILE A 208 -24.76 -28.37 -11.32
CA ILE A 208 -26.23 -28.43 -11.28
C ILE A 208 -26.71 -29.86 -11.57
N SER A 209 -26.12 -30.54 -12.55
CA SER A 209 -26.44 -31.94 -12.88
C SER A 209 -26.09 -32.89 -11.71
N ASN A 210 -24.95 -32.67 -11.06
CA ASN A 210 -24.53 -33.42 -9.89
C ASN A 210 -25.35 -33.06 -8.64
N ARG A 211 -26.10 -31.95 -8.60
CA ARG A 211 -27.07 -31.69 -7.53
C ARG A 211 -28.32 -32.58 -7.63
N THR A 212 -28.71 -33.02 -8.83
CA THR A 212 -29.84 -33.94 -9.03
C THR A 212 -29.48 -35.40 -8.89
N THR A 213 -28.19 -35.75 -8.94
CA THR A 213 -27.68 -37.12 -8.80
C THR A 213 -26.46 -37.21 -7.88
N SER A 214 -26.42 -36.45 -6.78
CA SER A 214 -25.45 -36.73 -5.71
C SER A 214 -26.03 -37.79 -4.80
N ASN A 215 -25.82 -39.05 -5.21
CA ASN A 215 -25.52 -40.07 -4.23
C ASN A 215 -24.31 -39.53 -3.45
N ARG A 216 -24.54 -39.20 -2.19
CA ARG A 216 -23.57 -38.56 -1.30
C ARG A 216 -22.51 -39.61 -0.98
N GLU A 217 -21.50 -39.75 -1.84
CA GLU A 217 -20.28 -40.43 -1.46
C GLU A 217 -19.68 -39.63 -0.30
N SER A 218 -19.81 -40.20 0.89
CA SER A 218 -19.23 -39.73 2.12
C SER A 218 -17.71 -39.67 1.95
N ILE A 219 -17.18 -38.46 1.77
CA ILE A 219 -15.82 -38.14 2.21
C ILE A 219 -15.72 -38.67 3.65
N PRO A 220 -14.65 -39.39 4.02
CA PRO A 220 -14.51 -39.88 5.38
C PRO A 220 -14.43 -38.66 6.29
N THR A 221 -15.55 -38.32 6.92
CA THR A 221 -15.64 -37.31 7.94
C THR A 221 -14.75 -37.78 9.07
N LEU A 222 -13.56 -37.18 9.22
CA LEU A 222 -12.92 -37.15 10.52
C LEU A 222 -13.99 -36.61 11.48
N SER A 223 -14.37 -37.40 12.48
CA SER A 223 -15.43 -37.00 13.40
C SER A 223 -15.07 -35.64 14.02
N GLU A 224 -16.06 -34.83 14.37
CA GLU A 224 -15.81 -33.50 14.97
C GLU A 224 -14.97 -33.62 16.27
N ALA A 225 -15.05 -34.76 16.95
CA ALA A 225 -14.17 -35.14 18.05
C ALA A 225 -12.68 -35.31 17.65
N ALA A 226 -12.38 -35.83 16.46
CA ALA A 226 -11.02 -35.92 15.93
C ALA A 226 -10.42 -34.54 15.59
N LEU A 227 -11.27 -33.62 15.15
CA LEU A 227 -10.89 -32.24 14.84
C LEU A 227 -10.50 -31.46 16.11
N ASN A 228 -11.21 -31.69 17.21
CA ASN A 228 -10.89 -31.10 18.50
C ASN A 228 -9.70 -31.79 19.19
N SER A 229 -9.51 -33.08 18.94
CA SER A 229 -8.28 -33.78 19.35
C SER A 229 -7.06 -33.20 18.63
N ALA A 230 -7.18 -32.80 17.37
CA ALA A 230 -6.12 -32.13 16.62
C ALA A 230 -5.83 -30.69 17.11
N LEU A 231 -6.81 -30.02 17.71
CA LEU A 231 -6.62 -28.72 18.36
C LEU A 231 -6.05 -28.84 19.79
N GLU A 232 -5.93 -30.03 20.37
CA GLU A 232 -5.32 -30.23 21.71
C GLU A 232 -5.84 -29.24 22.78
N LEU A 233 -7.13 -28.87 22.72
CA LEU A 233 -7.70 -27.89 23.64
C LEU A 233 -7.71 -28.44 25.07
N PRO A 234 -7.37 -27.63 26.10
CA PRO A 234 -7.26 -28.11 27.48
C PRO A 234 -8.63 -28.29 28.18
N PHE A 235 -9.73 -28.18 27.46
CA PHE A 235 -11.09 -28.29 27.99
C PHE A 235 -12.02 -29.01 27.01
N GLN A 236 -13.10 -29.59 27.55
CA GLN A 236 -14.18 -30.20 26.77
C GLN A 236 -15.30 -29.22 26.43
N SER A 237 -15.49 -28.18 27.26
CA SER A 237 -16.48 -27.14 27.02
C SER A 237 -15.88 -25.77 27.35
N GLY A 238 -16.02 -24.81 26.46
CA GLY A 238 -15.42 -23.48 26.63
C GLY A 238 -15.29 -22.72 25.31
N VAL A 239 -14.63 -21.56 25.38
CA VAL A 239 -14.35 -20.72 24.21
C VAL A 239 -12.86 -20.73 23.92
N ALA A 240 -12.48 -20.91 22.66
CA ALA A 240 -11.11 -20.75 22.19
C ALA A 240 -11.03 -19.68 21.09
N VAL A 241 -9.85 -19.09 20.95
CA VAL A 241 -9.48 -18.15 19.90
C VAL A 241 -8.40 -18.82 19.05
N LEU A 242 -8.74 -19.16 17.82
CA LEU A 242 -7.86 -19.84 16.88
C LEU A 242 -7.34 -18.82 15.86
N GLN A 243 -6.03 -18.65 15.78
CA GLN A 243 -5.40 -17.91 14.68
C GLN A 243 -4.87 -18.88 13.63
N PHE A 244 -5.54 -18.91 12.48
CA PHE A 244 -5.10 -19.68 11.32
C PHE A 244 -4.01 -18.92 10.57
N HIS A 245 -2.90 -19.57 10.27
CA HIS A 245 -1.79 -19.02 9.49
C HIS A 245 -1.25 -20.03 8.48
N ARG A 246 -0.51 -19.57 7.46
CA ARG A 246 0.20 -20.46 6.52
C ARG A 246 1.60 -20.79 7.05
N ASN A 247 2.34 -21.65 6.34
CA ASN A 247 3.73 -22.01 6.71
C ASN A 247 4.63 -20.79 6.94
N GLU A 248 4.49 -19.77 6.10
CA GLU A 248 5.21 -18.51 6.25
C GLU A 248 4.34 -17.49 6.98
N ARG A 249 4.92 -16.86 8.00
CA ARG A 249 4.27 -15.85 8.82
C ARG A 249 4.84 -14.47 8.50
N CYS A 250 4.03 -13.62 7.90
CA CYS A 250 4.40 -12.23 7.64
C CYS A 250 4.25 -11.36 8.90
N SER A 251 4.71 -10.10 8.82
CA SER A 251 4.57 -9.11 9.90
C SER A 251 3.10 -8.95 10.34
N PHE A 252 2.15 -8.95 9.41
CA PHE A 252 0.72 -8.88 9.71
C PHE A 252 0.23 -10.07 10.57
N CYS A 253 0.64 -11.30 10.24
CA CYS A 253 0.32 -12.48 11.04
C CYS A 253 0.86 -12.36 12.47
N ASN A 254 2.08 -11.84 12.62
CA ASN A 254 2.72 -11.67 13.92
C ASN A 254 2.06 -10.57 14.75
N ASN A 255 1.67 -9.46 14.12
CA ASN A 255 0.95 -8.37 14.78
C ASN A 255 -0.44 -8.81 15.23
N MET A 256 -1.19 -9.52 14.37
CA MET A 256 -2.49 -10.10 14.74
C MET A 256 -2.37 -11.03 15.96
N GLU A 257 -1.33 -11.88 16.01
CA GLU A 257 -1.09 -12.74 17.17
C GLU A 257 -0.87 -11.89 18.43
N ALA A 258 0.07 -10.96 18.38
CA ALA A 258 0.47 -10.14 19.52
C ALA A 258 -0.72 -9.34 20.06
N HIS A 259 -1.53 -8.75 19.18
CA HIS A 259 -2.69 -7.95 19.57
C HIS A 259 -3.82 -8.81 20.13
N ALA A 260 -4.09 -9.99 19.56
CA ALA A 260 -5.08 -10.91 20.09
C ALA A 260 -4.71 -11.41 21.50
N ARG A 261 -3.43 -11.76 21.71
CA ARG A 261 -2.91 -12.14 23.03
C ARG A 261 -3.05 -11.01 24.04
N ALA A 262 -2.63 -9.80 23.68
CA ALA A 262 -2.79 -8.62 24.55
C ALA A 262 -4.26 -8.35 24.90
N GLY A 263 -5.18 -8.57 23.94
CA GLY A 263 -6.62 -8.50 24.17
C GLY A 263 -7.10 -9.52 25.22
N LEU A 264 -6.67 -10.77 25.10
CA LEU A 264 -7.00 -11.82 26.07
C LEU A 264 -6.41 -11.55 27.46
N ASP A 265 -5.14 -11.14 27.54
CA ASP A 265 -4.47 -10.80 28.80
C ASP A 265 -5.20 -9.68 29.53
N SER A 266 -5.65 -8.67 28.80
CA SER A 266 -6.42 -7.56 29.39
C SER A 266 -7.80 -7.99 29.92
N LEU A 267 -8.44 -9.01 29.31
CA LEU A 267 -9.70 -9.56 29.80
C LEU A 267 -9.49 -10.42 31.05
N ALA A 268 -8.38 -11.16 31.11
CA ALA A 268 -8.03 -11.95 32.29
C ALA A 268 -7.82 -11.06 33.53
N GLN A 269 -7.21 -9.89 33.36
CA GLN A 269 -7.01 -8.91 34.45
C GLN A 269 -8.32 -8.30 34.99
N GLN A 270 -9.42 -8.39 34.24
CA GLN A 270 -10.72 -7.83 34.63
C GLN A 270 -11.58 -8.81 35.46
N ASN A 271 -11.02 -9.94 35.91
CA ASN A 271 -11.68 -10.94 36.77
C ASN A 271 -13.05 -11.38 36.24
N LEU A 272 -13.17 -11.60 34.93
CA LEU A 272 -14.39 -12.15 34.35
C LEU A 272 -14.60 -13.60 34.86
N PRO A 273 -15.76 -13.94 35.45
CA PRO A 273 -15.98 -15.16 36.24
C PRO A 273 -16.08 -16.47 35.43
N GLU A 274 -15.68 -16.47 34.16
CA GLU A 274 -15.70 -17.64 33.29
C GLU A 274 -14.35 -17.76 32.58
N SER A 275 -13.82 -18.99 32.52
CA SER A 275 -12.54 -19.40 31.93
C SER A 275 -12.06 -18.48 30.80
N THR A 276 -10.93 -17.81 31.01
CA THR A 276 -10.24 -17.04 29.96
C THR A 276 -10.12 -17.90 28.70
N PRO A 277 -10.55 -17.39 27.53
CA PRO A 277 -10.46 -18.17 26.30
C PRO A 277 -9.04 -18.60 25.99
N VAL A 278 -8.86 -19.84 25.54
CA VAL A 278 -7.54 -20.36 25.14
C VAL A 278 -7.19 -19.83 23.76
N PHE A 279 -5.97 -19.30 23.62
CA PHE A 279 -5.44 -18.88 22.32
C PHE A 279 -4.59 -19.97 21.69
N GLN A 280 -4.83 -20.27 20.42
CA GLN A 280 -4.08 -21.28 19.69
C GLN A 280 -3.73 -20.85 18.26
N LEU A 281 -2.50 -21.16 17.86
CA LEU A 281 -2.05 -21.03 16.47
C LEU A 281 -2.37 -22.31 15.69
N VAL A 282 -2.95 -22.16 14.51
CA VAL A 282 -3.31 -23.28 13.63
C VAL A 282 -2.65 -23.09 12.27
N ASN A 283 -1.72 -23.98 11.90
CA ASN A 283 -1.12 -23.94 10.58
C ASN A 283 -2.06 -24.56 9.55
N MET A 284 -2.79 -23.73 8.81
CA MET A 284 -3.79 -24.13 7.81
C MET A 284 -3.20 -24.92 6.63
N ALA A 285 -1.87 -24.94 6.48
CA ALA A 285 -1.20 -25.73 5.44
C ALA A 285 -1.06 -27.22 5.81
N LEU A 286 -1.27 -27.59 7.08
CA LEU A 286 -1.19 -28.98 7.52
C LEU A 286 -2.48 -29.75 7.18
N PRO A 287 -2.40 -30.97 6.60
CA PRO A 287 -3.57 -31.75 6.19
C PRO A 287 -4.60 -31.99 7.30
N GLN A 288 -4.14 -32.17 8.55
CA GLN A 288 -5.03 -32.41 9.70
C GLN A 288 -6.01 -31.26 10.00
N PHE A 289 -5.70 -30.04 9.54
CA PHE A 289 -6.53 -28.85 9.75
C PHE A 289 -7.36 -28.47 8.53
N GLN A 290 -7.23 -29.15 7.40
CA GLN A 290 -8.03 -28.86 6.19
C GLN A 290 -9.55 -28.90 6.44
N PRO A 291 -10.11 -29.84 7.22
CA PRO A 291 -11.55 -29.82 7.48
C PRO A 291 -12.00 -28.57 8.26
N LEU A 292 -11.15 -27.98 9.12
CA LEU A 292 -11.44 -26.68 9.78
C LEU A 292 -11.40 -25.52 8.78
N VAL A 293 -10.40 -25.52 7.89
CA VAL A 293 -10.25 -24.50 6.83
C VAL A 293 -11.47 -24.49 5.93
N GLU A 294 -11.95 -25.66 5.53
CA GLU A 294 -13.17 -25.82 4.74
C GLU A 294 -14.43 -25.44 5.53
N LYS A 295 -14.59 -25.92 6.78
CA LYS A 295 -15.74 -25.61 7.65
C LYS A 295 -15.89 -24.10 7.88
N PHE A 296 -14.77 -23.40 8.08
CA PHE A 296 -14.75 -21.95 8.31
C PHE A 296 -14.58 -21.14 7.01
N GLN A 297 -14.46 -21.79 5.85
CA GLN A 297 -14.26 -21.16 4.53
C GLN A 297 -13.09 -20.17 4.51
N LEU A 298 -11.96 -20.55 5.11
CA LEU A 298 -10.79 -19.68 5.25
C LEU A 298 -9.92 -19.71 3.99
N PHE A 299 -9.57 -18.54 3.47
CA PHE A 299 -8.68 -18.37 2.32
C PHE A 299 -7.34 -17.70 2.68
N THR A 300 -7.29 -17.00 3.82
CA THR A 300 -6.11 -16.26 4.30
C THR A 300 -5.98 -16.35 5.82
N SER A 301 -4.89 -15.79 6.37
CA SER A 301 -4.66 -15.73 7.81
C SER A 301 -5.84 -15.07 8.50
N SER A 302 -6.40 -15.72 9.52
CA SER A 302 -7.69 -15.34 10.11
C SER A 302 -7.74 -15.68 11.58
N ILE A 303 -8.48 -14.89 12.36
CA ILE A 303 -8.80 -15.21 13.75
C ILE A 303 -10.25 -15.68 13.82
N VAL A 304 -10.46 -16.84 14.43
CA VAL A 304 -11.76 -17.47 14.60
C VAL A 304 -12.02 -17.70 16.09
N PHE A 305 -13.14 -17.19 16.58
CA PHE A 305 -13.68 -17.55 17.88
C PHE A 305 -14.46 -18.83 17.73
N VAL A 306 -14.19 -19.82 18.57
CA VAL A 306 -14.91 -21.10 18.56
C VAL A 306 -15.45 -21.39 19.95
N GLU A 307 -16.67 -21.90 19.99
CA GLU A 307 -17.27 -22.47 21.17
C GLU A 307 -17.27 -23.99 21.03
N VAL A 308 -16.72 -24.64 22.06
CA VAL A 308 -16.66 -26.08 22.17
C VAL A 308 -17.62 -26.51 23.27
N GLN A 309 -18.41 -27.54 23.01
CA GLN A 309 -19.22 -28.22 24.02
C GLN A 309 -19.05 -29.73 23.85
N ASN A 310 -18.74 -30.45 24.93
CA ASN A 310 -18.49 -31.89 24.92
C ASN A 310 -17.44 -32.33 23.88
N GLY A 311 -16.43 -31.48 23.65
CA GLY A 311 -15.38 -31.77 22.68
C GLY A 311 -15.83 -31.63 21.23
N GLU A 312 -16.90 -30.87 20.95
CA GLU A 312 -17.41 -30.56 19.60
C GLU A 312 -17.53 -29.04 19.38
N ILE A 313 -17.15 -28.55 18.20
CA ILE A 313 -17.32 -27.12 17.87
C ILE A 313 -18.78 -26.88 17.50
N VAL A 314 -19.53 -26.29 18.42
CA VAL A 314 -20.97 -26.02 18.26
C VAL A 314 -21.26 -24.66 17.63
N ARG A 315 -20.32 -23.71 17.75
CA ARG A 315 -20.49 -22.34 17.24
C ARG A 315 -19.14 -21.71 16.94
N TRP A 316 -19.09 -20.85 15.92
CA TRP A 316 -17.88 -20.11 15.58
C TRP A 316 -18.20 -18.75 14.95
N ARG A 317 -17.21 -17.84 14.99
CA ARG A 317 -17.27 -16.51 14.36
C ARG A 317 -15.88 -16.11 13.90
N ILE A 318 -15.78 -15.56 12.69
CA ILE A 318 -14.54 -14.95 12.19
C ILE A 318 -14.46 -13.51 12.68
N PHE A 319 -13.30 -13.09 13.18
CA PHE A 319 -13.02 -11.69 13.50
C PHE A 319 -12.62 -10.97 12.20
N ALA A 320 -13.59 -10.36 11.54
CA ALA A 320 -13.44 -9.80 10.19
C ALA A 320 -12.50 -8.58 10.16
N GLU A 321 -12.48 -7.79 11.23
CA GLU A 321 -11.71 -6.55 11.34
C GLU A 321 -10.21 -6.77 11.60
N ALA A 322 -9.77 -8.03 11.73
CA ALA A 322 -8.39 -8.37 12.06
C ALA A 322 -7.39 -7.70 11.11
N TRP A 323 -7.64 -7.78 9.80
CA TRP A 323 -6.77 -7.22 8.77
C TRP A 323 -6.75 -5.69 8.78
N ASP A 324 -7.92 -5.06 8.86
CA ASP A 324 -8.06 -3.60 8.80
C ASP A 324 -7.41 -2.90 10.00
N LEU A 325 -7.33 -3.60 11.13
CA LEU A 325 -6.83 -3.08 12.39
C LEU A 325 -5.42 -3.58 12.75
N THR A 326 -4.77 -4.39 11.90
CA THR A 326 -3.50 -5.06 12.23
C THR A 326 -2.38 -4.08 12.62
N GLU A 327 -2.34 -2.87 12.05
CA GLU A 327 -1.33 -1.86 12.41
C GLU A 327 -1.81 -0.87 13.48
N LYS A 328 -3.07 -0.99 13.93
CA LYS A 328 -3.70 -0.10 14.90
C LYS A 328 -3.90 -0.83 16.22
N GLN A 329 -2.80 -1.15 16.91
CA GLN A 329 -2.78 -1.99 18.11
C GLN A 329 -3.93 -1.73 19.09
N GLN A 330 -4.13 -0.47 19.51
CA GLN A 330 -5.14 -0.14 20.52
C GLN A 330 -6.57 -0.33 19.99
N GLU A 331 -6.85 0.05 18.74
CA GLU A 331 -8.16 -0.16 18.10
C GLU A 331 -8.43 -1.66 17.92
N PHE A 332 -7.43 -2.43 17.49
CA PHE A 332 -7.51 -3.89 17.38
C PHE A 332 -7.90 -4.51 18.71
N ILE A 333 -7.15 -4.21 19.78
CA ILE A 333 -7.39 -4.77 21.11
C ILE A 333 -8.80 -4.44 21.59
N ALA A 334 -9.25 -3.19 21.45
CA ALA A 334 -10.59 -2.78 21.86
C ALA A 334 -11.69 -3.53 21.07
N LYS A 335 -11.56 -3.62 19.75
CA LYS A 335 -12.53 -4.29 18.87
C LYS A 335 -12.54 -5.80 19.06
N PHE A 336 -11.38 -6.43 19.15
CA PHE A 336 -11.22 -7.86 19.43
C PHE A 336 -11.92 -8.23 20.74
N ARG A 337 -11.69 -7.47 21.81
CA ARG A 337 -12.33 -7.70 23.12
C ARG A 337 -13.84 -7.59 23.04
N ALA A 338 -14.34 -6.52 22.43
CA ALA A 338 -15.78 -6.30 22.28
C ALA A 338 -16.43 -7.43 21.48
N ALA A 339 -15.81 -7.85 20.37
CA ALA A 339 -16.30 -8.94 19.53
C ALA A 339 -16.28 -10.30 20.25
N LEU A 340 -15.23 -10.57 21.04
CA LEU A 340 -15.11 -11.79 21.83
C LEU A 340 -16.13 -11.84 22.98
N LEU A 341 -16.36 -10.72 23.67
CA LEU A 341 -17.39 -10.63 24.71
C LEU A 341 -18.78 -10.80 24.10
N ALA A 342 -19.09 -10.13 22.99
CA ALA A 342 -20.36 -10.30 22.29
C ALA A 342 -20.58 -11.76 21.84
N PHE A 343 -19.53 -12.42 21.31
CA PHE A 343 -19.60 -13.84 20.96
C PHE A 343 -19.92 -14.71 22.19
N ARG A 344 -19.36 -14.40 23.37
CA ARG A 344 -19.66 -15.11 24.61
C ARG A 344 -21.07 -14.85 25.12
N ASP A 345 -21.55 -13.62 25.06
CA ASP A 345 -22.83 -13.21 25.66
C ASP A 345 -24.04 -13.68 24.85
N GLU A 346 -23.89 -13.88 23.54
CA GLU A 346 -24.87 -14.55 22.67
C GLU A 346 -25.17 -16.02 23.05
N ARG A 347 -24.60 -16.53 24.16
CA ARG A 347 -24.98 -17.82 24.77
C ARG A 347 -26.33 -17.74 25.52
N GLN A 348 -26.83 -16.55 25.83
CA GLN A 348 -28.13 -16.30 26.50
C GLN A 348 -29.22 -16.03 25.46
#